data_AF-A0A3A0CJL8-F1
#
_entry.id   AF-A0A3A0CJL8-F1
#
_cell.length_a   1.000
_cell.length_b   1.000
_cell.length_c   1.000
_cell.angle_alpha   90.00
_cell.angle_beta   90.00
_cell.angle_gamma   90.00
#
_symmetry.space_group_name_H-M   'P 1'
#
loop_
_entity.id
_entity.type
_entity.pdbx_description
1 polymer ?
#
loop_
_entity_poly.entity_id
_entity_poly.type
_entity_poly.pdbx_seq_one_letter_code
_entity_poly.pdbx_strand_id
1 'polypeptide(L)'
;MISSFSTIVRTICVAAALVVFSAAGTAQAGLVSLFATQNQDLESSFTLDFGEFGGPRSALISQTEFQLDLNPDAAPGLSAAFASYSQSADPLALPNPFGGDDLSTGPLTISIEESYGGTYNSLTGQVTTSDLYRIEFTGDLSSLGIFSPVLLPGTSTGLVTFNGPNSGDIALNWSGTHTIGGLSFNYVCATNTTFTPEPASLALLGLGAMMLRRRR
;
A
#
# COMPACT_ATOMS: atom_id res chain seq x y z
N MET A 1 51.61 -63.95 38.84
CA MET A 1 50.29 -64.24 38.23
C MET A 1 50.06 -63.17 37.17
N ILE A 2 50.29 -63.52 35.88
CA ILE A 2 49.27 -63.67 34.81
C ILE A 2 48.60 -62.31 34.48
N SER A 3 48.60 -61.73 33.28
CA SER A 3 49.20 -62.06 31.98
C SER A 3 49.25 -60.83 31.07
N SER A 4 50.21 -60.87 30.14
CA SER A 4 50.31 -60.27 28.80
C SER A 4 49.03 -59.89 28.05
N PHE A 5 49.15 -58.91 27.13
CA PHE A 5 48.93 -58.92 25.66
C PHE A 5 48.67 -57.45 25.20
N SER A 6 49.56 -56.81 24.45
CA SER A 6 49.88 -56.91 23.00
C SER A 6 49.13 -55.88 22.14
N THR A 7 49.93 -54.93 21.65
CA THR A 7 50.02 -54.40 20.27
C THR A 7 48.76 -54.21 19.44
N ILE A 8 48.56 -52.99 18.90
CA ILE A 8 48.33 -52.74 17.46
C ILE A 8 48.77 -51.30 17.10
N VAL A 9 49.61 -51.24 16.07
CA VAL A 9 50.08 -50.07 15.33
C VAL A 9 48.98 -49.59 14.38
N ARG A 10 48.83 -48.26 14.15
CA ARG A 10 48.59 -47.68 12.81
C ARG A 10 48.60 -46.14 12.80
N THR A 11 49.62 -45.62 12.13
CA THR A 11 49.65 -44.34 11.41
C THR A 11 48.50 -44.26 10.39
N ILE A 12 47.91 -43.07 10.18
CA ILE A 12 47.46 -42.51 8.88
C ILE A 12 47.19 -41.00 9.08
N CYS A 13 47.92 -40.16 8.35
CA CYS A 13 47.60 -38.75 8.08
C CYS A 13 46.36 -38.65 7.18
N VAL A 14 45.50 -37.64 7.34
CA VAL A 14 44.92 -36.83 6.24
C VAL A 14 44.32 -35.54 6.83
N ALA A 15 44.73 -34.41 6.27
CA ALA A 15 44.16 -33.08 6.48
C ALA A 15 42.81 -32.93 5.75
N ALA A 16 41.85 -32.22 6.35
CA ALA A 16 40.80 -31.54 5.60
C ALA A 16 40.25 -30.38 6.44
N ALA A 17 40.72 -29.17 6.12
CA ALA A 17 40.10 -27.94 6.56
C ALA A 17 38.72 -27.81 5.90
N LEU A 18 37.65 -27.88 6.69
CA LEU A 18 36.32 -27.50 6.25
C LEU A 18 35.99 -26.12 6.86
N VAL A 19 36.54 -25.07 6.25
CA VAL A 19 36.00 -23.72 6.44
C VAL A 19 34.75 -23.64 5.59
N VAL A 20 33.60 -23.89 6.21
CA VAL A 20 32.30 -23.60 5.58
C VAL A 20 32.16 -22.08 5.57
N PHE A 21 32.63 -21.45 4.47
CA PHE A 21 32.20 -20.11 4.12
C PHE A 21 30.73 -20.20 3.70
N SER A 22 29.84 -20.08 4.67
CA SER A 22 28.46 -19.68 4.43
C SER A 22 28.50 -18.25 3.91
N ALA A 23 28.66 -18.09 2.59
CA ALA A 23 28.34 -16.83 1.94
C ALA A 23 26.83 -16.64 2.10
N ALA A 24 26.41 -16.08 3.23
CA ALA A 24 25.12 -15.46 3.37
C ALA A 24 25.13 -14.28 2.40
N GLY A 25 24.75 -14.53 1.16
CA GLY A 25 24.39 -13.47 0.24
C GLY A 25 23.25 -12.74 0.92
N THR A 26 23.52 -11.54 1.42
CA THR A 26 22.48 -10.57 1.73
C THR A 26 21.81 -10.27 0.40
N ALA A 27 20.75 -11.00 0.08
CA ALA A 27 19.80 -10.56 -0.93
C ALA A 27 19.21 -9.27 -0.37
N GLN A 28 19.82 -8.13 -0.70
CA GLN A 28 19.27 -6.83 -0.39
C GLN A 28 17.92 -6.79 -1.09
N ALA A 29 16.86 -6.72 -0.31
CA ALA A 29 15.51 -6.68 -0.83
C ALA A 29 15.33 -5.28 -1.42
N GLY A 30 15.62 -5.17 -2.72
CA GLY A 30 15.54 -3.92 -3.46
C GLY A 30 14.13 -3.33 -3.42
N LEU A 31 14.03 -2.05 -3.81
CA LEU A 31 12.76 -1.35 -3.96
C LEU A 31 11.76 -2.18 -4.78
N VAL A 32 10.57 -2.38 -4.23
CA VAL A 32 9.45 -3.05 -4.89
C VAL A 32 8.35 -2.02 -5.15
N SER A 33 8.02 -1.79 -6.40
CA SER A 33 6.91 -0.89 -6.80
C SER A 33 5.67 -1.71 -7.15
N LEU A 34 4.57 -1.44 -6.46
CA LEU A 34 3.29 -2.11 -6.64
C LEU A 34 2.31 -1.17 -7.35
N PHE A 35 1.91 -1.53 -8.57
CA PHE A 35 0.88 -0.81 -9.32
C PHE A 35 -0.47 -1.46 -9.08
N ALA A 36 -1.33 -0.78 -8.33
CA ALA A 36 -2.59 -1.33 -7.88
C ALA A 36 -3.78 -0.60 -8.50
N THR A 37 -4.83 -1.35 -8.83
CA THR A 37 -6.10 -0.85 -9.34
C THR A 37 -7.27 -1.37 -8.51
N GLN A 38 -8.39 -0.66 -8.51
CA GLN A 38 -9.61 -1.01 -7.77
C GLN A 38 -9.99 -2.48 -7.98
N ASN A 39 -10.17 -3.20 -6.87
CA ASN A 39 -10.78 -4.52 -6.89
C ASN A 39 -12.29 -4.34 -7.10
N GLN A 40 -12.83 -4.81 -8.21
CA GLN A 40 -14.26 -4.66 -8.55
C GLN A 40 -15.15 -5.63 -7.78
N ASP A 41 -14.58 -6.66 -7.16
CA ASP A 41 -15.30 -7.65 -6.36
C ASP A 41 -15.45 -7.21 -4.89
N LEU A 42 -14.74 -6.16 -4.48
CA LEU A 42 -14.74 -5.64 -3.11
C LEU A 42 -15.14 -4.16 -3.11
N GLU A 43 -16.01 -3.79 -2.18
CA GLU A 43 -16.46 -2.41 -2.03
C GLU A 43 -15.36 -1.54 -1.43
N SER A 44 -15.11 -0.38 -2.04
CA SER A 44 -14.32 0.72 -1.48
C SER A 44 -15.28 1.87 -1.14
N SER A 45 -15.03 2.58 -0.05
CA SER A 45 -15.87 3.73 0.35
C SER A 45 -15.07 4.89 0.93
N PHE A 46 -15.61 6.10 0.73
CA PHE A 46 -15.15 7.32 1.39
C PHE A 46 -16.28 7.87 2.26
N THR A 47 -16.00 8.08 3.54
CA THR A 47 -16.98 8.51 4.54
C THR A 47 -16.53 9.78 5.23
N LEU A 48 -17.44 10.75 5.33
CA LEU A 48 -17.33 11.92 6.20
C LEU A 48 -18.36 11.79 7.32
N ASP A 49 -17.93 11.85 8.58
CA ASP A 49 -18.81 11.78 9.74
C ASP A 49 -18.82 13.11 10.49
N PHE A 50 -19.98 13.77 10.43
CA PHE A 50 -20.24 15.06 11.07
C PHE A 50 -20.83 14.92 12.49
N GLY A 51 -20.87 13.70 13.04
CA GLY A 51 -21.39 13.46 14.38
C GLY A 51 -22.85 13.87 14.53
N GLU A 52 -23.18 14.62 15.59
CA GLU A 52 -24.56 15.07 15.86
C GLU A 52 -25.11 16.04 14.80
N PHE A 53 -24.23 16.72 14.05
CA PHE A 53 -24.64 17.74 13.09
C PHE A 53 -25.26 17.15 11.80
N GLY A 54 -24.88 15.92 11.42
CA GLY A 54 -25.41 15.28 10.21
C GLY A 54 -25.15 13.79 10.10
N GLY A 55 -24.42 13.20 11.04
CA GLY A 55 -24.01 11.81 11.04
C GLY A 55 -23.02 11.47 9.91
N PRO A 56 -22.82 10.18 9.66
CA PRO A 56 -21.99 9.69 8.56
C PRO A 56 -22.66 9.92 7.21
N ARG A 57 -21.83 10.28 6.23
CA ARG A 57 -22.15 10.43 4.81
C ARG A 57 -21.09 9.67 4.02
N SER A 58 -21.51 8.68 3.25
CA SER A 58 -20.59 7.77 2.54
C SER A 58 -20.86 7.79 1.04
N ALA A 59 -19.77 7.69 0.28
CA ALA A 59 -19.78 7.55 -1.17
C ALA A 59 -19.01 6.28 -1.54
N LEU A 60 -19.49 5.60 -2.58
CA LEU A 60 -18.76 4.49 -3.18
C LEU A 60 -17.59 5.04 -3.98
N ILE A 61 -16.48 4.31 -3.92
CA ILE A 61 -15.31 4.58 -4.76
C ILE A 61 -15.43 3.72 -6.00
N SER A 62 -15.55 4.37 -7.17
CA SER A 62 -15.73 3.71 -8.45
C SER A 62 -14.40 3.36 -9.13
N GLN A 63 -13.33 4.10 -8.82
CA GLN A 63 -12.00 3.86 -9.37
C GLN A 63 -10.93 4.24 -8.34
N THR A 64 -9.89 3.42 -8.27
CA THR A 64 -8.67 3.66 -7.50
C THR A 64 -7.50 3.16 -8.33
N GLU A 65 -6.46 3.97 -8.47
CA GLU A 65 -5.20 3.62 -9.11
C GLU A 65 -4.06 4.24 -8.31
N PHE A 66 -3.07 3.44 -7.91
CA PHE A 66 -1.90 3.96 -7.22
C PHE A 66 -0.65 3.14 -7.48
N GLN A 67 0.50 3.78 -7.25
CA GLN A 67 1.79 3.12 -7.13
C GLN A 67 2.29 3.24 -5.70
N LEU A 68 2.49 2.09 -5.03
CA LEU A 68 3.05 1.99 -3.70
C LEU A 68 4.46 1.41 -3.77
N ASP A 69 5.44 2.19 -3.34
CA ASP A 69 6.84 1.80 -3.28
C ASP A 69 7.16 1.24 -1.89
N LEU A 70 7.71 0.03 -1.85
CA LEU A 70 8.10 -0.69 -0.64
C LEU A 70 9.62 -0.91 -0.63
N ASN A 71 10.28 -0.48 0.44
CA ASN A 71 11.71 -0.69 0.65
C ASN A 71 11.96 -1.26 2.05
N PRO A 72 11.97 -2.59 2.21
CA PRO A 72 12.12 -3.23 3.53
C PRO A 72 13.50 -2.95 4.18
N ASP A 73 14.49 -2.52 3.39
CA ASP A 73 15.84 -2.18 3.87
C ASP A 73 15.99 -0.67 4.18
N ALA A 74 14.95 0.14 3.99
CA ALA A 74 14.96 1.55 4.32
C ALA A 74 14.98 1.80 5.83
N ALA A 75 15.34 3.02 6.22
CA ALA A 75 15.18 3.46 7.61
C ALA A 75 13.70 3.39 8.04
N PRO A 76 13.41 3.16 9.34
CA PRO A 76 12.05 3.17 9.85
C PRO A 76 11.30 4.44 9.43
N GLY A 77 10.07 4.27 8.92
CA GLY A 77 9.25 5.39 8.42
C GLY A 77 9.49 5.78 6.96
N LEU A 78 10.44 5.13 6.26
CA LEU A 78 10.69 5.34 4.81
C LEU A 78 10.56 4.05 3.99
N SER A 79 10.07 2.98 4.60
CA SER A 79 9.96 1.66 3.98
C SER A 79 8.68 1.45 3.16
N ALA A 80 7.75 2.41 3.20
CA ALA A 80 6.57 2.47 2.35
C ALA A 80 6.31 3.93 1.95
N ALA A 81 5.99 4.21 0.69
CA ALA A 81 5.57 5.54 0.25
C ALA A 81 4.74 5.45 -1.04
N PHE A 82 3.77 6.34 -1.21
CA PHE A 82 3.07 6.45 -2.49
C PHE A 82 3.92 7.23 -3.49
N ALA A 83 4.17 6.64 -4.66
CA ALA A 83 4.74 7.34 -5.80
C ALA A 83 3.66 8.05 -6.63
N SER A 84 2.45 7.48 -6.66
CA SER A 84 1.27 8.10 -7.26
C SER A 84 0.00 7.57 -6.59
N TYR A 85 -1.07 8.37 -6.61
CA TYR A 85 -2.38 7.99 -6.09
C TYR A 85 -3.46 8.81 -6.77
N SER A 86 -4.47 8.13 -7.30
CA SER A 86 -5.66 8.72 -7.90
C SER A 86 -6.88 7.88 -7.57
N GLN A 87 -7.99 8.53 -7.23
CA GLN A 87 -9.22 7.87 -6.88
C GLN A 87 -10.41 8.74 -7.27
N SER A 88 -11.49 8.09 -7.68
CA SER A 88 -12.77 8.72 -7.98
C SER A 88 -13.85 8.11 -7.11
N ALA A 89 -14.65 8.97 -6.49
CA ALA A 89 -15.79 8.55 -5.67
C ALA A 89 -17.07 9.29 -6.09
N ASP A 90 -18.18 8.63 -5.80
CA ASP A 90 -19.52 9.18 -6.05
C ASP A 90 -19.76 10.46 -5.23
N PRO A 91 -20.76 11.28 -5.61
CA PRO A 91 -21.11 12.45 -4.83
C PRO A 91 -21.53 12.13 -3.40
N LEU A 92 -21.08 12.94 -2.46
CA LEU A 92 -21.59 13.00 -1.11
C LEU A 92 -22.65 14.09 -0.99
N ALA A 93 -23.57 13.91 -0.04
CA ALA A 93 -24.53 14.93 0.38
C ALA A 93 -24.08 15.44 1.76
N LEU A 94 -23.69 16.72 1.85
CA LEU A 94 -23.23 17.33 3.09
C LEU A 94 -24.40 17.99 3.84
N PRO A 95 -24.44 17.87 5.17
CA PRO A 95 -25.47 18.53 5.97
C PRO A 95 -25.43 20.04 5.83
N ASN A 96 -26.60 20.65 5.64
CA ASN A 96 -26.75 22.10 5.50
C ASN A 96 -27.09 22.76 6.85
N PRO A 97 -26.17 23.55 7.47
CA PRO A 97 -26.38 24.18 8.77
C PRO A 97 -27.51 25.20 8.78
N PHE A 98 -27.85 25.74 7.62
CA PHE A 98 -28.88 26.77 7.46
C PHE A 98 -30.27 26.17 7.24
N GLY A 99 -30.38 24.84 7.23
CA GLY A 99 -31.61 24.10 6.91
C GLY A 99 -31.88 23.99 5.41
N GLY A 100 -32.83 23.13 5.04
CA GLY A 100 -33.13 22.78 3.65
C GLY A 100 -32.52 21.44 3.23
N ASP A 101 -32.33 21.26 1.93
CA ASP A 101 -31.72 20.05 1.37
C ASP A 101 -30.21 19.99 1.65
N ASP A 102 -29.68 18.78 1.76
CA ASP A 102 -28.24 18.52 1.84
C ASP A 102 -27.53 19.04 0.57
N LEU A 103 -26.31 19.53 0.73
CA LEU A 103 -25.52 20.10 -0.35
C LEU A 103 -24.66 19.02 -1.00
N SER A 104 -24.85 18.79 -2.30
CA SER A 104 -24.04 17.81 -3.02
C SER A 104 -22.62 18.32 -3.24
N THR A 105 -21.64 17.46 -2.96
CA THR A 105 -20.23 17.71 -3.30
C THR A 105 -19.95 17.60 -4.80
N GLY A 106 -20.89 17.07 -5.59
CA GLY A 106 -20.59 16.49 -6.91
C GLY A 106 -19.59 15.32 -6.80
N PRO A 107 -19.21 14.68 -7.93
CA PRO A 107 -18.19 13.65 -7.94
C PRO A 107 -16.90 14.12 -7.28
N LEU A 108 -16.22 13.20 -6.60
CA LEU A 108 -14.99 13.47 -5.87
C LEU A 108 -13.80 12.93 -6.64
N THR A 109 -12.74 13.73 -6.71
CA THR A 109 -11.41 13.26 -7.09
C THR A 109 -10.49 13.35 -5.88
N ILE A 110 -9.82 12.24 -5.55
CA ILE A 110 -8.91 12.16 -4.42
C ILE A 110 -7.53 11.81 -4.96
N SER A 111 -6.53 12.62 -4.66
CA SER A 111 -5.12 12.37 -4.97
C SER A 111 -4.26 12.58 -3.73
N ILE A 112 -3.00 12.17 -3.79
CA ILE A 112 -2.01 12.54 -2.77
C ILE A 112 -1.26 13.79 -3.26
N GLU A 113 -1.27 14.85 -2.44
CA GLU A 113 -0.46 16.05 -2.66
C GLU A 113 0.98 15.80 -2.23
N GLU A 114 1.16 15.17 -1.07
CA GLU A 114 2.47 14.86 -0.51
C GLU A 114 2.42 13.54 0.26
N SER A 115 3.37 12.64 0.00
CA SER A 115 3.56 11.39 0.73
C SER A 115 4.79 11.51 1.61
N TYR A 116 4.63 11.45 2.93
CA TYR A 116 5.72 11.54 3.90
C TYR A 116 6.37 10.18 4.20
N GLY A 117 5.83 9.12 3.60
CA GLY A 117 6.27 7.74 3.80
C GLY A 117 5.72 7.09 5.06
N GLY A 118 6.17 5.87 5.32
CA GLY A 118 5.85 5.12 6.52
C GLY A 118 6.51 3.74 6.59
N THR A 119 5.81 2.77 7.16
CA THR A 119 6.39 1.48 7.52
C THR A 119 5.84 0.35 6.67
N TYR A 120 6.69 -0.63 6.35
CA TYR A 120 6.27 -1.89 5.76
C TYR A 120 6.95 -3.05 6.49
N ASN A 121 6.14 -4.00 6.94
CA ASN A 121 6.62 -5.23 7.57
C ASN A 121 6.47 -6.40 6.60
N SER A 122 7.58 -6.80 5.98
CA SER A 122 7.61 -7.86 4.96
C SER A 122 7.17 -9.24 5.45
N LEU A 123 7.23 -9.51 6.76
CA LEU A 123 6.80 -10.78 7.34
C LEU A 123 5.27 -10.85 7.48
N THR A 124 4.62 -9.73 7.76
CA THR A 124 3.18 -9.66 8.03
C THR A 124 2.38 -9.03 6.90
N GLY A 125 3.03 -8.35 5.96
CA GLY A 125 2.40 -7.53 4.94
C GLY A 125 1.84 -6.20 5.46
N GLN A 126 1.97 -5.89 6.76
CA GLN A 126 1.42 -4.66 7.33
C GLN A 126 2.11 -3.45 6.74
N VAL A 127 1.32 -2.45 6.35
CA VAL A 127 1.80 -1.19 5.80
C VAL A 127 1.15 -0.01 6.52
N THR A 128 1.93 1.04 6.71
CA THR A 128 1.45 2.34 7.16
C THR A 128 2.07 3.44 6.32
N THR A 129 1.33 4.49 6.03
CA THR A 129 1.85 5.73 5.41
C THR A 129 1.23 6.95 6.08
N SER A 130 1.93 8.08 6.04
CA SER A 130 1.39 9.37 6.43
C SER A 130 1.41 10.28 5.20
N ASP A 131 0.25 10.78 4.81
CA ASP A 131 0.10 11.48 3.53
C ASP A 131 -0.84 12.68 3.68
N LEU A 132 -0.67 13.67 2.79
CA LEU A 132 -1.59 14.78 2.62
C LEU A 132 -2.48 14.51 1.40
N TYR A 133 -3.76 14.22 1.64
CA TYR A 133 -4.72 13.92 0.58
C TYR A 133 -5.36 15.21 0.06
N ARG A 134 -5.39 15.38 -1.26
CA ARG A 134 -6.06 16.47 -1.95
C ARG A 134 -7.41 15.97 -2.49
N ILE A 135 -8.48 16.57 -2.01
CA ILE A 135 -9.86 16.22 -2.38
C ILE A 135 -10.45 17.37 -3.19
N GLU A 136 -10.82 17.08 -4.43
CA GLU A 136 -11.52 18.00 -5.30
C GLU A 136 -13.02 17.70 -5.31
N PHE A 137 -13.80 18.74 -5.09
CA PHE A 137 -15.25 18.75 -5.26
C PHE A 137 -15.60 19.48 -6.55
N THR A 138 -16.65 19.04 -7.24
CA THR A 138 -17.23 19.77 -8.38
C THR A 138 -18.51 20.53 -8.02
N GLY A 139 -19.13 20.19 -6.89
CA GLY A 139 -20.30 20.89 -6.34
C GLY A 139 -19.90 22.21 -5.67
N ASP A 140 -20.83 23.17 -5.67
CA ASP A 140 -20.64 24.45 -4.97
C ASP A 140 -20.99 24.30 -3.49
N LEU A 141 -19.96 24.35 -2.65
CA LEU A 141 -20.04 24.27 -1.19
C LEU A 141 -19.64 25.60 -0.53
N SER A 142 -19.60 26.70 -1.28
CA SER A 142 -19.17 28.01 -0.79
C SER A 142 -20.06 28.55 0.33
N SER A 143 -21.33 28.15 0.37
CA SER A 143 -22.25 28.44 1.48
C SER A 143 -21.80 27.83 2.80
N LEU A 144 -21.05 26.72 2.77
CA LEU A 144 -20.41 26.10 3.93
C LEU A 144 -19.00 26.65 4.20
N GLY A 145 -18.53 27.60 3.40
CA GLY A 145 -17.13 28.06 3.45
C GLY A 145 -16.12 27.00 3.02
N ILE A 146 -16.57 25.96 2.30
CA ILE A 146 -15.71 24.91 1.75
C ILE A 146 -15.36 25.27 0.31
N PHE A 147 -14.07 25.34 0.01
CA PHE A 147 -13.56 25.62 -1.33
C PHE A 147 -12.70 24.45 -1.79
N SER A 148 -12.92 24.03 -3.03
CA SER A 148 -12.14 22.97 -3.68
C SER A 148 -10.80 23.54 -4.19
N PRO A 149 -9.66 22.83 -4.02
CA PRO A 149 -9.51 21.56 -3.31
C PRO A 149 -9.41 21.74 -1.78
N VAL A 150 -9.72 20.67 -1.05
CA VAL A 150 -9.46 20.53 0.38
C VAL A 150 -8.29 19.59 0.62
N LEU A 151 -7.42 19.93 1.57
CA LEU A 151 -6.28 19.12 1.97
C LEU A 151 -6.54 18.44 3.31
N LEU A 152 -6.54 17.11 3.33
CA LEU A 152 -6.79 16.30 4.52
C LEU A 152 -5.53 15.47 4.88
N PRO A 153 -4.87 15.75 6.01
CA PRO A 153 -3.72 14.95 6.46
C PRO A 153 -4.20 13.61 7.03
N GLY A 154 -3.77 12.47 6.47
CA GLY A 154 -4.23 11.16 6.89
C GLY A 154 -3.08 10.22 7.22
N THR A 155 -3.33 9.27 8.12
CA THR A 155 -2.51 8.07 8.25
C THR A 155 -3.24 6.92 7.58
N SER A 156 -2.61 6.30 6.59
CA SER A 156 -3.07 5.05 6.00
C SER A 156 -2.50 3.87 6.76
N THR A 157 -3.33 2.87 7.02
CA THR A 157 -2.94 1.60 7.63
C THR A 157 -3.57 0.47 6.83
N GLY A 158 -2.86 -0.63 6.64
CA GLY A 158 -3.39 -1.70 5.83
C GLY A 158 -2.52 -2.94 5.72
N LEU A 159 -2.84 -3.74 4.72
CA LEU A 159 -2.24 -5.03 4.48
C LEU A 159 -1.96 -5.21 2.99
N VAL A 160 -0.73 -5.60 2.66
CA VAL A 160 -0.34 -6.09 1.35
C VAL A 160 -0.25 -7.61 1.42
N THR A 161 -1.06 -8.30 0.61
CA THR A 161 -1.07 -9.77 0.54
C THR A 161 -0.56 -10.22 -0.83
N PHE A 162 0.60 -10.87 -0.86
CA PHE A 162 1.16 -11.41 -2.10
C PHE A 162 0.56 -12.78 -2.41
N ASN A 163 -0.21 -12.86 -3.51
CA ASN A 163 -0.73 -14.12 -4.06
C ASN A 163 0.25 -14.76 -5.07
N GLY A 164 1.25 -13.99 -5.51
CA GLY A 164 2.34 -14.42 -6.38
C GLY A 164 3.49 -13.40 -6.36
N PRO A 165 4.59 -13.64 -7.09
CA PRO A 165 5.77 -12.78 -7.06
C PRO A 165 5.50 -11.32 -7.44
N ASN A 166 4.53 -11.09 -8.34
CA ASN A 166 4.20 -9.77 -8.88
C ASN A 166 2.69 -9.47 -8.79
N SER A 167 1.95 -10.21 -7.95
CA SER A 167 0.51 -10.08 -7.88
C SER A 167 -0.03 -10.29 -6.48
N GLY A 168 -1.12 -9.60 -6.17
CA GLY A 168 -1.72 -9.68 -4.84
C GLY A 168 -2.81 -8.66 -4.63
N ASP A 169 -3.20 -8.53 -3.37
CA ASP A 169 -4.25 -7.62 -2.91
C ASP A 169 -3.63 -6.58 -1.97
N ILE A 170 -4.17 -5.36 -2.01
CA ILE A 170 -3.84 -4.30 -1.07
C ILE A 170 -5.15 -3.77 -0.49
N ALA A 171 -5.30 -3.87 0.82
CA ALA A 171 -6.39 -3.25 1.56
C ALA A 171 -5.82 -2.14 2.43
N LEU A 172 -6.30 -0.92 2.26
CA LEU A 172 -5.86 0.25 3.02
C LEU A 172 -7.05 0.95 3.65
N ASN A 173 -6.82 1.50 4.83
CA ASN A 173 -7.73 2.39 5.50
C ASN A 173 -6.96 3.63 5.92
N TRP A 174 -7.30 4.79 5.35
CA TRP A 174 -6.80 6.06 5.84
C TRP A 174 -7.92 6.84 6.52
N SER A 175 -7.57 7.46 7.64
CA SER A 175 -8.52 8.19 8.46
C SER A 175 -7.88 9.39 9.13
N GLY A 176 -8.72 10.29 9.61
CA GLY A 176 -8.31 11.48 10.34
C GLY A 176 -9.49 12.34 10.74
N THR A 177 -9.18 13.53 11.23
CA THR A 177 -10.14 14.52 11.69
C THR A 177 -9.79 15.86 11.10
N HIS A 178 -10.78 16.62 10.65
CA HIS A 178 -10.54 17.96 10.11
C HIS A 178 -11.67 18.92 10.46
N THR A 179 -11.44 20.21 10.22
CA THR A 179 -12.46 21.25 10.42
C THR A 179 -12.40 22.24 9.27
N ILE A 180 -13.51 22.45 8.59
CA ILE A 180 -13.62 23.37 7.44
C ILE A 180 -14.88 24.20 7.60
N GLY A 181 -14.77 25.52 7.43
CA GLY A 181 -15.93 26.40 7.59
C GLY A 181 -16.56 26.36 8.98
N GLY A 182 -15.83 25.91 10.00
CA GLY A 182 -16.35 25.67 11.36
C GLY A 182 -17.05 24.32 11.55
N LEU A 183 -17.16 23.49 10.51
CA LEU A 183 -17.70 22.14 10.58
C LEU A 183 -16.56 21.14 10.85
N SER A 184 -16.56 20.54 12.04
CA SER A 184 -15.65 19.45 12.38
C SER A 184 -16.22 18.11 11.92
N PHE A 185 -15.37 17.26 11.36
CA PHE A 185 -15.75 15.93 10.91
C PHE A 185 -14.58 14.95 11.04
N ASN A 186 -14.92 13.68 11.20
CA ASN A 186 -14.00 12.57 11.00
C ASN A 186 -14.12 12.10 9.55
N TYR A 187 -13.05 11.58 8.99
CA TYR A 187 -13.10 10.91 7.69
C TYR A 187 -12.41 9.57 7.74
N VAL A 188 -12.95 8.65 6.94
CA VAL A 188 -12.43 7.31 6.76
C VAL A 188 -12.56 6.96 5.29
N CYS A 189 -11.48 6.48 4.70
CA CYS A 189 -11.47 5.93 3.36
C CYS A 189 -10.97 4.50 3.44
N ALA A 190 -11.82 3.56 3.01
CA ALA A 190 -11.48 2.16 2.88
C ALA A 190 -11.28 1.84 1.39
N THR A 191 -10.08 1.38 1.03
CA THR A 191 -9.73 1.06 -0.35
C THR A 191 -9.29 -0.40 -0.46
N ASN A 192 -9.88 -1.09 -1.41
CA ASN A 192 -9.55 -2.46 -1.77
C ASN A 192 -9.06 -2.49 -3.21
N THR A 193 -7.80 -2.87 -3.41
CA THR A 193 -7.16 -2.90 -4.73
C THR A 193 -6.45 -4.22 -4.95
N THR A 194 -6.18 -4.52 -6.21
CA THR A 194 -5.31 -5.63 -6.63
C THR A 194 -4.15 -5.08 -7.43
N PHE A 195 -2.99 -5.74 -7.36
CA PHE A 195 -1.88 -5.48 -8.25
C PHE A 195 -1.58 -6.74 -9.06
N THR A 196 -1.25 -6.55 -10.33
CA THR A 196 -0.81 -7.62 -11.24
C THR A 196 0.36 -7.09 -12.07
N PRO A 197 1.24 -7.97 -12.59
CA PRO A 197 2.35 -7.51 -13.40
C PRO A 197 1.84 -6.75 -14.62
N GLU A 198 2.47 -5.61 -14.92
CA GLU A 198 2.13 -4.81 -16.08
C GLU A 198 2.21 -5.68 -17.35
N PRO A 199 1.21 -5.61 -18.27
CA PRO A 199 1.19 -6.43 -19.49
C PRO A 199 2.47 -6.31 -20.35
N ALA A 200 3.13 -5.15 -20.30
CA ALA A 200 4.39 -4.91 -21.01
C ALA A 200 5.53 -5.83 -20.53
N SER A 201 5.57 -6.16 -19.23
CA SER A 201 6.56 -7.08 -18.65
C SER A 201 6.34 -8.53 -19.11
N LEU A 202 5.07 -8.93 -19.31
CA LEU A 202 4.73 -10.26 -19.82
C LEU A 202 5.12 -10.42 -21.30
N ALA A 203 4.95 -9.38 -22.12
CA ALA A 203 5.34 -9.39 -23.53
C ALA A 203 6.86 -9.56 -23.71
N LEU A 204 7.67 -8.88 -22.89
CA LEU A 204 9.13 -8.98 -22.90
C LEU A 204 9.64 -10.36 -22.42
N LEU A 205 9.02 -10.94 -21.39
CA LEU A 205 9.34 -12.30 -20.93
C LEU A 205 8.98 -13.35 -22.00
N GLY A 206 7.85 -13.18 -22.68
CA GLY A 206 7.44 -14.04 -23.81
C GLY A 206 8.41 -13.98 -24.99
N LEU A 207 8.88 -12.78 -25.35
CA LEU A 207 9.89 -12.59 -26.41
C LEU A 207 11.25 -13.18 -26.02
N GLY A 208 11.68 -13.03 -24.77
CA GLY A 208 12.92 -13.64 -24.26
C GLY A 208 12.91 -15.18 -24.32
N ALA A 209 11.80 -15.80 -23.90
CA ALA A 209 11.63 -17.25 -23.97
C ALA A 209 11.61 -17.80 -25.41
N MET A 210 11.02 -17.05 -26.35
CA MET A 210 11.05 -17.43 -27.78
C MET A 210 12.45 -17.28 -28.40
N MET A 211 13.21 -16.24 -28.03
CA MET A 211 14.58 -16.05 -28.53
C MET A 211 15.54 -17.15 -28.05
N LEU A 212 15.38 -17.63 -26.81
CA LEU A 212 16.14 -18.76 -26.27
C LEU A 212 15.78 -20.10 -26.93
N ARG A 213 14.52 -20.28 -27.34
CA ARG A 213 14.06 -21.52 -27.99
C ARG A 213 14.54 -21.65 -29.44
N ARG A 214 14.86 -20.54 -30.11
CA ARG A 214 15.35 -20.53 -31.51
C ARG A 214 16.86 -20.77 -31.65
N ARG A 215 17.59 -20.89 -30.54
CA ARG A 215 19.04 -21.18 -30.49
C ARG A 215 19.38 -22.62 -30.07
N ARG A 216 18.42 -23.53 -30.05
CA ARG A 216 18.66 -24.97 -29.92
C ARG A 216 18.29 -25.70 -31.19
#